data_AF-A0A1V4R9Q1-F1
#
_entry.id   AF-A0A1V4R9Q1-F1
#
_cell.length_a   1.000
_cell.length_b   1.000
_cell.length_c   1.000
_cell.angle_alpha   90.00
_cell.angle_beta   90.00
_cell.angle_gamma   90.00
#
_symmetry.space_group_name_H-M   'P 1'
#
loop_
_entity.id
_entity.type
_entity.pdbx_description
1 polymer ?
#
loop_
_entity_poly.entity_id
_entity_poly.type
_entity_poly.pdbx_seq_one_letter_code
_entity_poly.pdbx_strand_id
1 'polypeptide(L)'
;MNIEFHYYMTKLLALNAGFEQDEAEIIAYSSQYVDDNNQSFQIETPEGEIYSNYISQTLNITKPQKQLMRVYLLFHFLPGDPTSYRARRKDGKMHMLMVTPASSHAQELYYDATTTENLYLLGIASHMLSDTLSHQNFVG
;
A
#
# COMPACT_ATOMS: atom_id res chain seq x y z
N MET A 1 0.61 3.92 11.56
CA MET A 1 -0.60 3.13 11.26
C MET A 1 -0.78 2.07 12.35
N ASN A 2 -1.92 1.37 12.36
CA ASN A 2 -2.21 0.31 13.33
C ASN A 2 -1.55 -1.02 12.90
N ILE A 3 -0.55 -1.48 13.65
CA ILE A 3 0.17 -2.74 13.44
C ILE A 3 -0.77 -3.97 13.43
N GLU A 4 -1.92 -3.88 14.10
CA GLU A 4 -2.92 -4.94 14.15
C GLU A 4 -3.47 -5.31 12.78
N PHE A 5 -3.66 -4.32 11.89
CA PHE A 5 -4.22 -4.57 10.57
C PHE A 5 -3.15 -4.92 9.53
N HIS A 6 -2.10 -4.13 9.41
CA HIS A 6 -1.14 -4.33 8.32
C HIS A 6 -0.14 -5.44 8.59
N TYR A 7 0.18 -5.72 9.86
CA TYR A 7 1.03 -6.85 10.21
C TYR A 7 0.20 -8.07 10.63
N TYR A 8 -0.52 -8.00 11.76
CA TYR A 8 -1.09 -9.19 12.39
C TYR A 8 -2.24 -9.79 11.57
N MET A 9 -3.18 -8.97 11.09
CA MET A 9 -4.27 -9.46 10.24
C MET A 9 -3.74 -10.01 8.91
N THR A 10 -2.80 -9.31 8.27
CA THR A 10 -2.14 -9.81 7.05
C THR A 10 -1.45 -11.16 7.28
N LYS A 11 -0.71 -11.33 8.40
CA LYS A 11 -0.06 -12.60 8.76
C LYS A 11 -1.10 -13.71 8.93
N LEU A 12 -2.18 -13.44 9.65
CA LEU A 12 -3.26 -14.40 9.84
C LEU A 12 -3.91 -14.80 8.51
N LEU A 13 -4.16 -13.84 7.61
CA LEU A 13 -4.73 -14.12 6.28
C LEU A 13 -3.79 -14.96 5.41
N ALA A 14 -2.49 -14.65 5.42
CA ALA A 14 -1.48 -15.43 4.68
C ALA A 14 -1.42 -16.89 5.19
N LEU A 15 -1.38 -17.10 6.51
CA LEU A 15 -1.43 -18.45 7.09
C LEU A 15 -2.72 -19.19 6.71
N ASN A 16 -3.88 -18.51 6.75
CA ASN A 16 -5.15 -19.12 6.34
C ASN A 16 -5.21 -19.42 4.83
N ALA A 17 -4.45 -18.69 4.01
CA ALA A 17 -4.31 -18.95 2.58
C ALA A 17 -3.37 -20.12 2.26
N GLY A 18 -2.67 -20.67 3.27
CA GLY A 18 -1.81 -21.85 3.12
C GLY A 18 -0.33 -21.54 2.95
N PHE A 19 0.11 -20.29 3.15
CA PHE A 19 1.53 -19.96 3.22
C PHE A 19 2.16 -20.51 4.49
N GLU A 20 3.42 -20.93 4.39
CA GLU A 20 4.20 -21.38 5.54
C GLU A 20 4.47 -20.21 6.51
N GLN A 21 4.88 -20.53 7.73
CA GLN A 21 5.01 -19.52 8.79
C GLN A 21 6.03 -18.41 8.45
N ASP A 22 7.14 -18.77 7.82
CA ASP A 22 8.18 -17.86 7.35
C ASP A 22 7.72 -17.02 6.16
N GLU A 23 7.01 -17.62 5.20
CA GLU A 23 6.41 -16.91 4.06
C GLU A 23 5.38 -15.88 4.52
N ALA A 24 4.47 -16.28 5.41
CA ALA A 24 3.47 -15.40 6.00
C ALA A 24 4.11 -14.24 6.77
N GLU A 25 5.27 -14.46 7.39
CA GLU A 25 6.03 -13.41 8.07
C GLU A 25 6.65 -12.42 7.08
N ILE A 26 7.17 -12.88 5.94
CA ILE A 26 7.67 -12.01 4.87
C ILE A 26 6.55 -11.14 4.32
N ILE A 27 5.38 -11.72 4.03
CA ILE A 27 4.20 -10.98 3.52
C ILE A 27 3.76 -9.92 4.54
N ALA A 28 3.59 -10.31 5.81
CA ALA A 28 3.13 -9.42 6.87
C ALA A 28 4.12 -8.29 7.17
N TYR A 29 5.41 -8.61 7.25
CA TYR A 29 6.46 -7.61 7.44
C TYR A 29 6.47 -6.63 6.27
N SER A 30 6.41 -7.13 5.03
CA SER A 30 6.42 -6.28 3.84
C SER A 30 5.20 -5.36 3.77
N SER A 31 4.03 -5.84 4.20
CA SER A 31 2.83 -5.01 4.32
C SER A 31 3.05 -3.90 5.35
N GLN A 32 3.47 -4.22 6.58
CA GLN A 32 3.72 -3.22 7.62
C GLN A 32 4.83 -2.24 7.25
N TYR A 33 5.85 -2.71 6.53
CA TYR A 33 6.99 -1.88 6.14
C TYR A 33 6.60 -0.75 5.19
N VAL A 34 5.47 -0.84 4.49
CA VAL A 34 4.94 0.27 3.68
C VAL A 34 4.76 1.53 4.54
N ASP A 35 4.22 1.38 5.75
CA ASP A 35 4.07 2.48 6.71
C ASP A 35 5.36 2.85 7.45
N ASP A 36 6.18 1.85 7.76
CA ASP A 36 7.41 2.07 8.53
C ASP A 36 8.52 2.72 7.69
N ASN A 37 8.47 2.57 6.36
CA ASN A 37 9.41 3.13 5.40
C ASN A 37 9.17 4.63 5.15
N ASN A 38 9.48 5.43 6.18
CA ASN A 38 9.34 6.88 6.21
C ASN A 38 10.67 7.65 6.15
N GLN A 39 11.79 6.94 6.02
CA GLN A 39 13.13 7.50 5.99
C GLN A 39 13.91 6.99 4.78
N SER A 40 14.66 7.88 4.16
CA SER A 40 15.64 7.52 3.13
C SER A 40 16.95 7.12 3.79
N PHE A 41 17.45 5.97 3.39
CA PHE A 41 18.72 5.39 3.74
C PHE A 41 19.62 5.41 2.51
N GLN A 42 20.91 5.64 2.73
CA GLN A 42 21.95 5.41 1.73
C GLN A 42 22.79 4.24 2.19
N ILE A 43 22.90 3.22 1.35
CA ILE A 43 23.61 1.99 1.66
C ILE A 43 24.69 1.82 0.60
N GLU A 44 25.95 1.71 1.03
CA GLU A 44 27.06 1.39 0.15
C GLU A 44 27.13 -0.14 -0.02
N THR A 45 27.10 -0.61 -1.27
CA THR A 45 27.23 -2.04 -1.58
C THR A 45 28.68 -2.48 -1.41
N PRO A 46 28.96 -3.80 -1.28
CA PRO A 46 30.34 -4.31 -1.26
C PRO A 46 31.17 -3.89 -2.48
N GLU A 47 30.53 -3.60 -3.61
CA GLU A 47 31.13 -3.12 -4.86
C GLU A 47 31.39 -1.61 -4.88
N GLY A 48 30.98 -0.87 -3.84
CA GLY A 48 31.14 0.58 -3.71
C GLY A 48 30.02 1.41 -4.37
N GLU A 49 28.91 0.79 -4.76
CA GLU A 49 27.74 1.51 -5.31
C GLU A 49 26.88 2.07 -4.17
N ILE A 50 26.30 3.26 -4.36
CA ILE A 50 25.38 3.84 -3.38
C ILE A 50 23.94 3.52 -3.79
N TYR A 51 23.27 2.65 -3.03
CA TYR A 51 21.84 2.43 -3.10
C TYR A 51 21.09 3.45 -2.24
N SER A 52 19.96 3.96 -2.74
CA SER A 52 19.01 4.78 -1.96
C SER A 52 17.60 4.22 -2.09
N ASN A 53 16.92 3.96 -0.98
CA ASN A 53 15.53 3.51 -1.03
C ASN A 53 14.58 4.68 -1.34
N TYR A 54 13.47 4.33 -1.98
CA TYR A 54 12.30 5.20 -2.04
C TYR A 54 11.43 4.98 -0.81
N ILE A 55 11.02 6.07 -0.17
CA ILE A 55 10.07 6.00 0.95
C ILE A 55 8.66 5.71 0.45
N SER A 56 7.88 5.01 1.26
CA SER A 56 6.49 4.67 0.98
C SER A 56 5.51 5.30 1.97
N GLN A 57 5.99 6.03 2.99
CA GLN A 57 5.16 6.80 3.91
C GLN A 57 5.79 8.15 4.24
N THR A 58 4.98 9.15 4.55
CA THR A 58 5.46 10.42 5.12
C THR A 58 4.73 10.73 6.43
N LEU A 59 5.48 11.06 7.48
CA LEU A 59 4.93 11.29 8.83
C LEU A 59 4.48 12.73 9.07
N ASN A 60 4.93 13.68 8.25
CA ASN A 60 4.61 15.10 8.44
C ASN A 60 3.58 15.59 7.41
N ILE A 61 2.31 15.38 7.75
CA ILE A 61 1.16 15.84 6.94
C ILE A 61 1.09 17.37 6.78
N THR A 62 1.81 18.14 7.59
CA THR A 62 1.89 19.62 7.49
C THR A 62 3.00 20.11 6.57
N LYS A 63 3.91 19.22 6.16
CA LYS A 63 4.95 19.48 5.18
C LYS A 63 4.84 18.51 3.99
N PRO A 64 3.69 18.47 3.29
CA PRO A 64 3.53 17.61 2.14
C PRO A 64 4.54 18.03 1.07
N GLN A 65 5.48 17.14 0.74
CA GLN A 65 6.40 17.38 -0.36
C GLN A 65 5.66 17.00 -1.64
N LYS A 66 5.54 17.93 -2.61
CA LYS A 66 4.88 17.67 -3.90
C LYS A 66 5.43 16.41 -4.60
N GLN A 67 6.72 16.10 -4.38
CA GLN A 67 7.39 14.92 -4.92
C GLN A 67 6.88 13.60 -4.30
N LEU A 68 6.30 13.65 -3.10
CA LEU A 68 5.82 12.49 -2.35
C LEU A 68 4.30 12.28 -2.45
N MET A 69 3.56 13.12 -3.18
CA MET A 69 2.13 12.84 -3.45
C MET A 69 1.92 11.50 -4.15
N ARG A 70 2.89 11.07 -4.98
CA ARG A 70 2.86 9.77 -5.64
C ARG A 70 2.92 8.61 -4.65
N VAL A 71 3.61 8.80 -3.52
CA VAL A 71 3.71 7.79 -2.45
C VAL A 71 2.32 7.52 -1.88
N TYR A 72 1.57 8.59 -1.56
CA TYR A 72 0.21 8.45 -1.06
C TYR A 72 -0.72 7.78 -2.06
N LEU A 73 -0.71 8.21 -3.33
CA LEU A 73 -1.58 7.64 -4.37
C LEU A 73 -1.34 6.15 -4.61
N LEU A 74 -0.09 5.70 -4.59
CA LEU A 74 0.24 4.32 -4.95
C LEU A 74 0.12 3.36 -3.77
N PHE A 75 0.50 3.78 -2.57
CA PHE A 75 0.59 2.89 -1.42
C PHE A 75 -0.61 2.98 -0.47
N HIS A 76 -1.28 4.13 -0.37
CA HIS A 76 -2.28 4.38 0.68
C HIS A 76 -3.66 4.79 0.16
N PHE A 77 -3.72 5.50 -0.96
CA PHE A 77 -4.95 6.11 -1.47
C PHE A 77 -5.15 5.82 -2.95
N LEU A 78 -5.05 4.55 -3.34
CA LEU A 78 -5.24 4.16 -4.74
C LEU A 78 -6.65 4.53 -5.21
N PRO A 79 -6.78 5.39 -6.25
CA PRO A 79 -8.08 5.79 -6.75
C PRO A 79 -8.87 4.62 -7.35
N GLY A 80 -10.19 4.70 -7.22
CA GLY A 80 -11.12 3.86 -7.96
C GLY A 80 -11.48 4.44 -9.32
N ASP A 81 -12.42 3.78 -10.00
CA ASP A 81 -13.08 4.36 -11.16
C ASP A 81 -13.93 5.56 -10.72
N PRO A 82 -13.61 6.79 -11.17
CA PRO A 82 -14.33 8.00 -10.77
C PRO A 82 -15.77 8.06 -11.29
N THR A 83 -16.12 7.21 -12.27
CA THR A 83 -17.49 7.10 -12.81
C THR A 83 -18.35 6.09 -12.05
N SER A 84 -17.73 5.28 -11.17
CA SER A 84 -18.42 4.29 -10.35
C SER A 84 -19.39 4.93 -9.37
N TYR A 85 -20.52 4.26 -9.10
CA TYR A 85 -21.45 4.69 -8.05
C TYR A 85 -20.78 4.73 -6.66
N ARG A 86 -19.71 3.94 -6.45
CA ARG A 86 -18.95 3.88 -5.20
C ARG A 86 -18.08 5.12 -4.98
N ALA A 87 -17.79 5.89 -6.03
CA ALA A 87 -17.07 7.16 -5.95
C ALA A 87 -18.01 8.38 -5.75
N ARG A 88 -19.32 8.14 -5.55
CA ARG A 88 -20.28 9.24 -5.36
C ARG A 88 -20.16 9.83 -3.96
N ARG A 89 -19.82 11.12 -3.92
CA ARG A 89 -19.76 11.90 -2.69
C ARG A 89 -21.13 12.42 -2.28
N LYS A 90 -21.33 12.58 -0.98
CA LYS A 90 -22.55 13.18 -0.41
C LYS A 90 -22.73 14.66 -0.79
N ASP A 91 -21.65 15.37 -1.14
CA ASP A 91 -21.69 16.77 -1.57
C ASP A 91 -21.99 16.93 -3.07
N GLY A 92 -22.25 15.84 -3.79
CA GLY A 92 -22.55 15.84 -5.22
C GLY A 92 -21.36 16.15 -6.13
N LYS A 93 -20.15 16.33 -5.58
CA LYS A 93 -18.94 16.58 -6.36
C LYS A 93 -18.33 15.26 -6.83
N MET A 94 -17.57 15.33 -7.93
CA MET A 94 -16.73 14.24 -8.42
C MET A 94 -15.26 14.60 -8.18
N HIS A 95 -14.43 13.60 -7.89
CA HIS A 95 -12.98 13.77 -7.83
C HIS A 95 -12.28 12.56 -8.49
N MET A 96 -11.32 12.83 -9.37
CA MET A 96 -10.60 11.79 -10.14
C MET A 96 -9.81 10.83 -9.26
N LEU A 97 -9.35 11.32 -8.11
CA LEU A 97 -8.50 10.59 -7.18
C LEU A 97 -9.28 10.03 -5.97
N MET A 98 -10.57 9.78 -6.15
CA MET A 98 -11.40 9.21 -5.10
C MET A 98 -11.02 7.75 -4.84
N VAL A 99 -10.65 7.43 -3.60
CA VAL A 99 -10.46 6.05 -3.16
C VAL A 99 -11.80 5.37 -3.02
N THR A 100 -11.95 4.21 -3.66
CA THR A 100 -13.12 3.34 -3.51
C THR A 100 -12.70 1.98 -2.96
N PRO A 101 -13.48 1.37 -2.07
CA PRO A 101 -13.13 0.11 -1.43
C PRO A 101 -12.96 -1.01 -2.46
N ALA A 102 -11.80 -1.67 -2.44
CA ALA A 102 -11.41 -2.75 -3.35
C ALA A 102 -11.76 -2.43 -4.81
N SER A 103 -11.24 -1.30 -5.32
CA SER A 103 -11.45 -0.91 -6.72
C SER A 103 -10.97 -1.97 -7.70
N SER A 104 -11.47 -1.95 -8.94
CA SER A 104 -11.02 -2.89 -9.98
C SER A 104 -9.51 -2.86 -10.16
N HIS A 105 -8.91 -1.66 -10.21
CA HIS A 105 -7.47 -1.47 -10.31
C HIS A 105 -6.72 -2.02 -9.09
N ALA A 106 -7.25 -1.83 -7.88
CA ALA A 106 -6.64 -2.36 -6.65
C ALA A 106 -6.63 -3.90 -6.66
N GLN A 107 -7.74 -4.51 -7.09
CA GLN A 107 -7.87 -5.96 -7.23
C GLN A 107 -6.97 -6.52 -8.33
N GLU A 108 -6.82 -5.82 -9.46
CA GLU A 108 -5.93 -6.19 -10.56
C GLU A 108 -4.46 -6.16 -10.10
N LEU A 109 -4.00 -5.07 -9.48
CA LEU A 109 -2.64 -4.98 -8.95
C LEU A 109 -2.36 -6.04 -7.88
N TYR A 110 -3.33 -6.32 -7.01
CA TYR A 110 -3.21 -7.39 -6.03
C TYR A 110 -3.12 -8.76 -6.70
N TYR A 111 -3.99 -9.03 -7.67
CA TYR A 111 -3.96 -10.26 -8.45
C TYR A 111 -2.62 -10.44 -9.16
N ASP A 112 -2.12 -9.42 -9.84
CA ASP A 112 -0.81 -9.46 -10.50
C ASP A 112 0.30 -9.80 -9.51
N ALA A 113 0.28 -9.23 -8.30
CA ALA A 113 1.23 -9.56 -7.25
C ALA A 113 1.19 -11.05 -6.86
N THR A 114 0.00 -11.67 -6.81
CA THR A 114 -0.14 -13.12 -6.55
C THR A 114 0.42 -14.00 -7.67
N THR A 115 0.54 -13.48 -8.89
CA THR A 115 1.14 -14.21 -10.01
C THR A 115 2.67 -14.17 -10.00
N THR A 116 3.25 -13.24 -9.24
CA THR A 116 4.69 -13.20 -9.00
C THR A 116 4.99 -14.06 -7.79
N GLU A 117 5.99 -14.95 -7.84
CA GLU A 117 6.48 -15.69 -6.66
C GLU A 117 7.17 -14.77 -5.62
N ASN A 118 6.94 -13.46 -5.69
CA ASN A 118 7.55 -12.43 -4.85
C ASN A 118 6.64 -12.08 -3.67
N LEU A 119 6.90 -12.71 -2.54
CA LEU A 119 6.18 -12.51 -1.28
C LEU A 119 6.24 -11.06 -0.77
N TYR A 120 7.32 -10.32 -1.05
CA TYR A 120 7.45 -8.92 -0.67
C TYR A 120 6.45 -8.06 -1.44
N LEU A 121 6.34 -8.28 -2.76
CA LEU A 121 5.37 -7.59 -3.60
C LEU A 121 3.93 -7.92 -3.18
N LEU A 122 3.67 -9.18 -2.84
CA LEU A 122 2.37 -9.60 -2.32
C LEU A 122 2.01 -8.87 -1.01
N GLY A 123 2.98 -8.71 -0.09
CA GLY A 123 2.77 -7.92 1.14
C GLY A 123 2.48 -6.45 0.87
N ILE A 124 3.26 -5.81 -0.02
CA ILE A 124 3.04 -4.41 -0.42
C ILE A 124 1.66 -4.21 -1.08
N ALA A 125 1.26 -5.14 -1.96
CA ALA A 125 -0.05 -5.08 -2.61
C ALA A 125 -1.19 -5.34 -1.61
N SER A 126 -0.99 -6.23 -0.64
CA SER A 126 -1.94 -6.50 0.45
C SER A 126 -2.18 -5.24 1.30
N HIS A 127 -1.11 -4.48 1.59
CA HIS A 127 -1.19 -3.19 2.27
C HIS A 127 -2.09 -2.23 1.51
N MET A 128 -1.76 -1.97 0.24
CA MET A 128 -2.48 -1.02 -0.62
C MET A 128 -3.96 -1.40 -0.74
N LEU A 129 -4.26 -2.69 -0.97
CA LEU A 129 -5.63 -3.17 -1.09
C LEU A 129 -6.41 -2.94 0.21
N SER A 130 -5.81 -3.25 1.35
CA SER A 130 -6.41 -3.03 2.68
C SER A 130 -6.70 -1.55 2.93
N ASP A 131 -5.78 -0.67 2.53
CA ASP A 131 -5.95 0.77 2.65
C ASP A 131 -7.11 1.31 1.80
N THR A 132 -7.41 0.71 0.63
CA THR A 132 -8.61 1.11 -0.13
C THR A 132 -9.92 0.91 0.65
N LEU A 133 -9.98 -0.09 1.53
CA LEU A 133 -11.14 -0.38 2.37
C LEU A 133 -11.24 0.61 3.54
N SER A 134 -10.12 0.89 4.19
CA SER A 134 -10.02 1.79 5.34
C SER A 134 -10.16 3.27 4.98
N HIS A 135 -9.75 3.64 3.77
CA HIS A 135 -9.71 5.03 3.29
C HIS A 135 -10.75 5.35 2.20
N GLN A 136 -11.84 4.59 2.13
CA GLN A 136 -12.95 4.92 1.22
C GLN A 136 -13.42 6.37 1.39
N ASN A 137 -13.69 7.05 0.27
CA ASN A 137 -14.07 8.46 0.19
C ASN A 137 -12.96 9.48 0.55
N PHE A 138 -11.72 9.04 0.76
CA PHE A 138 -10.55 9.94 0.75
C PHE A 138 -10.22 10.35 -0.69
N VAL A 139 -9.54 11.48 -0.80
CA VAL A 139 -8.93 11.96 -2.04
C VAL A 139 -7.42 11.80 -1.88
N GLY A 140 -6.86 10.83 -2.62
CA GLY A 140 -5.42 10.61 -2.72
C GLY A 140 -4.76 11.52 -3.73
#